data_AF-A0A6M1RXQ9-F1
#
_entry.id   AF-A0A6M1RXQ9-F1
#
_cell.length_a   1.000
_cell.length_b   1.000
_cell.length_c   1.000
_cell.angle_alpha   90.00
_cell.angle_beta   90.00
_cell.angle_gamma   90.00
#
_symmetry.space_group_name_H-M   'P 1'
#
loop_
_entity.id
_entity.type
_entity.pdbx_description
1 polymer ?
#
loop_
_entity_poly.entity_id
_entity_poly.type
_entity_poly.pdbx_seq_one_letter_code
_entity_poly.pdbx_strand_id
1 'polypeptide(L)'
;MKTVLIFLTLGVLMLRVPPAAAQGAAAVIVKQRAKEVVNQSNVRQGVNTPAAPAASPADGTSPAAQAAAAAVQAAVSQVAGALTQLKGSGAVTGEKKAALVRALQAAARGPQKPAETQLNDVVEALAGCLPGAVLEETELRRLATDLYALVNSATLSADRTRQILEDVQAILQVGGVRRAQALDVVRRLERVTQSLQQPVTP
;
A
#
# COMPACT_ATOMS: atom_id res chain seq x y z
N MET A 1 -28.32 -41.07 20.70
CA MET A 1 -29.45 -40.70 21.57
C MET A 1 -28.89 -40.26 22.91
N LYS A 2 -29.22 -39.02 23.35
CA LYS A 2 -29.12 -38.47 24.74
C LYS A 2 -27.67 -38.39 25.31
N THR A 3 -27.21 -37.32 25.95
CA THR A 3 -27.88 -36.40 26.88
C THR A 3 -27.12 -35.07 26.95
N VAL A 4 -27.90 -34.00 27.09
CA VAL A 4 -27.52 -32.61 27.37
C VAL A 4 -26.94 -32.46 28.78
N LEU A 5 -25.92 -31.62 28.99
CA LEU A 5 -25.72 -30.96 30.28
C LEU A 5 -25.19 -29.53 30.09
N ILE A 6 -26.00 -28.60 30.58
CA ILE A 6 -25.82 -27.15 30.66
C ILE A 6 -24.95 -26.86 31.89
N PHE A 7 -23.90 -26.06 31.75
CA PHE A 7 -23.32 -25.33 32.87
C PHE A 7 -23.25 -23.84 32.55
N LEU A 8 -24.09 -23.12 33.29
CA LEU A 8 -24.21 -21.68 33.38
C LEU A 8 -23.36 -21.22 34.57
N THR A 9 -22.23 -20.56 34.33
CA THR A 9 -21.54 -19.78 35.37
C THR A 9 -20.99 -18.47 34.80
N LEU A 10 -21.78 -17.45 35.07
CA LEU A 10 -21.51 -16.03 35.27
C LEU A 10 -20.11 -15.76 35.88
N GLY A 11 -19.34 -14.83 35.31
CA GLY A 11 -18.03 -14.45 35.85
C GLY A 11 -17.32 -13.29 35.13
N VAL A 12 -17.73 -12.07 35.47
CA VAL A 12 -16.92 -10.82 35.50
C VAL A 12 -16.30 -10.30 34.19
N LEU A 13 -17.02 -9.30 33.67
CA LEU A 13 -16.60 -8.17 32.86
C LEU A 13 -15.28 -7.53 33.38
N MET A 14 -14.20 -7.66 32.61
CA MET A 14 -13.06 -6.73 32.64
C MET A 14 -12.97 -6.01 31.29
N LEU A 15 -13.46 -4.78 31.31
CA LEU A 15 -13.42 -3.80 30.23
C LEU A 15 -11.96 -3.43 29.94
N ARG A 16 -11.37 -4.05 28.90
CA ARG A 16 -10.08 -3.62 28.36
C ARG A 16 -10.32 -2.67 27.20
N VAL A 17 -10.08 -1.39 27.45
CA VAL A 17 -10.03 -0.31 26.45
C VAL A 17 -8.93 -0.62 25.43
N PRO A 18 -9.20 -0.66 24.11
CA PRO A 18 -8.16 -0.80 23.11
C PRO A 18 -7.34 0.50 23.02
N PRO A 19 -6.01 0.46 22.92
CA PRO A 19 -5.24 1.64 22.55
C PRO A 19 -5.56 2.00 21.10
N ALA A 20 -6.26 3.12 20.92
CA ALA A 20 -6.49 3.77 19.64
C ALA A 20 -5.16 4.35 19.10
N ALA A 21 -4.40 3.56 18.35
CA ALA A 21 -3.17 4.04 17.71
C ALA A 21 -2.87 3.30 16.40
N ALA A 22 -3.82 3.27 15.46
CA ALA A 22 -3.53 2.85 14.07
C ALA A 22 -4.52 3.39 13.01
N GLN A 23 -5.40 4.33 13.34
CA GLN A 23 -6.44 4.82 12.42
C GLN A 23 -6.14 6.21 11.81
N GLY A 24 -5.06 6.86 12.20
CA GLY A 24 -4.77 8.24 11.77
C GLY A 24 -4.37 8.40 10.30
N ALA A 25 -3.54 7.51 9.76
CA ALA A 25 -3.00 7.70 8.41
C ALA A 25 -4.06 7.47 7.31
N ALA A 26 -4.89 6.44 7.44
CA ALA A 26 -5.94 6.15 6.47
C ALA A 26 -7.12 7.13 6.57
N ALA A 27 -7.53 7.52 7.79
CA ALA A 27 -8.64 8.45 7.99
C ALA A 27 -8.30 9.87 7.49
N VAL A 28 -7.05 10.32 7.61
CA VAL A 28 -6.60 11.63 7.10
C VAL A 28 -6.61 11.66 5.57
N ILE A 29 -6.12 10.60 4.91
CA ILE A 29 -6.08 10.51 3.44
C ILE A 29 -7.50 10.49 2.85
N VAL A 30 -8.42 9.75 3.48
CA VAL A 30 -9.83 9.70 3.04
C VAL A 30 -10.51 11.06 3.25
N LYS A 31 -10.25 11.74 4.37
CA LYS A 31 -10.81 13.06 4.67
C LYS A 31 -10.29 14.14 3.72
N GLN A 32 -9.01 14.07 3.34
CA GLN A 32 -8.41 14.99 2.36
C GLN A 32 -8.97 14.78 0.95
N ARG A 33 -9.13 13.53 0.49
CA ARG A 33 -9.78 13.27 -0.81
C ARG A 33 -11.22 13.76 -0.84
N ALA A 34 -11.99 13.56 0.23
CA ALA A 34 -13.37 14.04 0.29
C ALA A 34 -13.44 15.58 0.20
N LYS A 35 -12.52 16.29 0.85
CA LYS A 35 -12.48 17.76 0.82
C LYS A 35 -12.06 18.31 -0.56
N GLU A 36 -11.10 17.67 -1.22
CA GLU A 36 -10.68 18.03 -2.58
C GLU A 36 -11.79 17.82 -3.61
N VAL A 37 -12.54 16.72 -3.51
CA VAL A 37 -13.68 16.43 -4.40
C VAL A 37 -14.81 17.44 -4.22
N VAL A 38 -15.11 17.85 -2.98
CA VAL A 38 -16.12 18.88 -2.71
C VAL A 38 -15.66 20.24 -3.25
N ASN A 39 -14.38 20.58 -3.07
CA ASN A 39 -13.85 21.86 -3.55
C ASN A 39 -13.83 21.92 -5.10
N GLN A 40 -13.44 20.84 -5.77
CA GLN A 40 -13.54 20.73 -7.23
C GLN A 40 -14.98 20.78 -7.73
N SER A 41 -15.93 20.15 -7.02
CA SER A 41 -17.35 20.27 -7.35
C SER A 41 -17.86 21.70 -7.20
N ASN A 42 -17.49 22.40 -6.12
CA ASN A 42 -17.91 23.79 -5.89
C ASN A 42 -17.33 24.76 -6.93
N VAL A 43 -16.05 24.59 -7.29
CA VAL A 43 -15.40 25.44 -8.32
C VAL A 43 -16.01 25.19 -9.70
N ARG A 44 -16.38 23.95 -10.03
CA ARG A 44 -17.03 23.62 -11.31
C ARG A 44 -18.51 24.03 -11.40
N GLN A 45 -19.18 24.24 -10.25
CA GLN A 45 -20.61 24.59 -10.20
C GLN A 45 -20.88 26.10 -10.14
N GLY A 46 -19.86 26.97 -10.16
CA GLY A 46 -20.03 28.41 -10.41
C GLY A 46 -21.00 29.13 -9.46
N VAL A 47 -21.10 28.70 -8.21
CA VAL A 47 -21.96 29.34 -7.20
C VAL A 47 -21.21 30.44 -6.46
N ASN A 48 -21.63 31.70 -6.64
CA ASN A 48 -21.22 32.83 -5.80
C ASN A 48 -21.68 32.58 -4.35
N THR A 49 -20.74 32.46 -3.42
CA THR A 49 -21.05 32.33 -1.98
C THR A 49 -21.41 33.69 -1.36
N PRO A 50 -22.52 33.79 -0.58
CA PRO A 50 -22.78 34.92 0.30
C PRO A 50 -21.72 35.05 1.40
N ALA A 51 -21.51 36.27 1.89
CA ALA A 51 -20.48 36.69 2.83
C ALA A 51 -20.21 35.70 3.99
N ALA A 52 -18.92 35.34 4.15
CA ALA A 52 -18.45 34.44 5.19
C ALA A 52 -18.58 35.05 6.60
N PRO A 53 -19.18 34.34 7.57
CA PRO A 53 -18.91 34.55 8.97
C PRO A 53 -17.45 34.22 9.29
N ALA A 54 -16.89 34.92 10.29
CA ALA A 54 -15.49 34.91 10.70
C ALA A 54 -14.78 33.55 10.57
N ALA A 55 -13.60 33.58 9.93
CA ALA A 55 -12.71 32.45 9.76
C ALA A 55 -12.38 31.81 11.12
N SER A 56 -12.83 30.56 11.30
CA SER A 56 -12.20 29.65 12.26
C SER A 56 -10.79 29.35 11.77
N PRO A 57 -9.79 29.21 12.67
CA PRO A 57 -8.41 29.03 12.28
C PRO A 57 -8.28 27.76 11.41
N ALA A 58 -7.59 27.92 10.28
CA ALA A 58 -7.24 26.83 9.40
C ALA A 58 -6.50 25.75 10.21
N ASP A 59 -7.03 24.52 10.23
CA ASP A 59 -6.31 23.34 10.68
C ASP A 59 -5.00 23.23 9.88
N GLY A 60 -3.92 23.70 10.50
CA GLY A 60 -2.58 23.72 9.95
C GLY A 60 -2.08 22.29 9.79
N THR A 61 -2.04 21.80 8.55
CA THR A 61 -1.20 20.65 8.24
C THR A 61 0.23 21.16 8.30
N SER A 62 1.00 20.76 9.31
CA SER A 62 2.39 21.22 9.48
C SER A 62 3.20 20.98 8.19
N PRO A 63 4.10 21.89 7.78
CA PRO A 63 4.96 21.72 6.60
C PRO A 63 5.66 20.36 6.54
N ALA A 64 5.98 19.78 7.71
CA ALA A 64 6.58 18.44 7.81
C ALA A 64 5.67 17.30 7.30
N ALA A 65 4.36 17.38 7.54
CA ALA A 65 3.40 16.37 7.08
C ALA A 65 3.17 16.45 5.56
N GLN A 66 3.17 17.66 4.99
CA GLN A 66 3.12 17.85 3.54
C GLN A 66 4.39 17.33 2.85
N ALA A 67 5.57 17.61 3.41
CA ALA A 67 6.83 17.08 2.89
C ALA A 67 6.87 15.55 2.93
N ALA A 68 6.38 14.93 4.01
CA ALA A 68 6.29 13.48 4.12
C ALA A 68 5.37 12.87 3.06
N ALA A 69 4.19 13.44 2.84
CA ALA A 69 3.24 12.99 1.82
C ALA A 69 3.82 13.11 0.40
N ALA A 70 4.48 14.25 0.09
CA ALA A 70 5.15 14.44 -1.19
C ALA A 70 6.26 13.40 -1.43
N ALA A 71 7.04 13.08 -0.40
CA ALA A 71 8.11 12.09 -0.49
C ALA A 71 7.56 10.66 -0.70
N VAL A 72 6.40 10.32 -0.12
CA VAL A 72 5.71 9.05 -0.40
C VAL A 72 5.25 9.01 -1.85
N GLN A 73 4.62 10.09 -2.34
CA GLN A 73 4.13 10.16 -3.71
C GLN A 73 5.26 10.09 -4.75
N ALA A 74 6.42 10.68 -4.45
CA ALA A 74 7.61 10.57 -5.28
C ALA A 74 8.12 9.12 -5.36
N ALA A 75 8.23 8.42 -4.22
CA ALA A 75 8.65 7.02 -4.18
C ALA A 75 7.70 6.10 -4.97
N VAL A 76 6.39 6.25 -4.79
CA VAL A 76 5.39 5.50 -5.56
C VAL A 76 5.49 5.80 -7.05
N SER A 77 5.73 7.06 -7.43
CA SER A 77 5.88 7.44 -8.84
C SER A 77 7.14 6.84 -9.48
N GLN A 78 8.24 6.75 -8.73
CA GLN A 78 9.46 6.08 -9.19
C GLN A 78 9.25 4.57 -9.39
N VAL A 79 8.60 3.89 -8.43
CA VAL A 79 8.25 2.47 -8.56
C VAL A 79 7.31 2.25 -9.74
N ALA A 80 6.27 3.07 -9.90
CA ALA A 80 5.35 2.99 -11.04
C ALA A 80 6.07 3.18 -12.38
N GLY A 81 6.98 4.16 -12.47
CA GLY A 81 7.81 4.37 -13.67
C GLY A 81 8.66 3.14 -14.02
N ALA A 82 9.30 2.52 -13.02
CA ALA A 82 10.09 1.31 -13.23
C ALA A 82 9.22 0.11 -13.65
N LEU A 83 8.01 -0.04 -13.08
CA LEU A 83 7.04 -1.05 -13.50
C LEU A 83 6.59 -0.85 -14.95
N THR A 84 6.34 0.40 -15.37
CA THR A 84 6.00 0.74 -16.76
C THR A 84 7.10 0.34 -17.72
N GLN A 85 8.37 0.60 -17.38
CA GLN A 85 9.52 0.18 -18.17
C GLN A 85 9.63 -1.35 -18.29
N LEU A 86 9.27 -2.06 -17.22
CA LEU A 86 9.30 -3.52 -17.15
C LEU A 86 8.14 -4.17 -17.94
N LYS A 87 6.96 -3.54 -17.94
CA LYS A 87 5.79 -3.95 -18.73
C LYS A 87 5.95 -3.66 -20.23
N GLY A 88 6.65 -2.58 -20.58
CA GLY A 88 6.73 -2.10 -21.97
C GLY A 88 7.20 -3.16 -22.97
N SER A 89 6.80 -3.00 -24.23
CA SER A 89 6.89 -3.98 -25.33
C SER A 89 8.30 -4.41 -25.76
N GLY A 90 9.35 -3.92 -25.10
CA GLY A 90 10.74 -4.28 -25.37
C GLY A 90 11.22 -5.41 -24.46
N ALA A 91 12.34 -6.03 -24.82
CA ALA A 91 12.96 -7.05 -23.98
C ALA A 91 13.14 -6.56 -22.52
N VAL A 92 12.89 -7.45 -21.58
CA VAL A 92 13.20 -7.20 -20.18
C VAL A 92 14.71 -7.33 -20.01
N THR A 93 15.38 -6.20 -19.89
CA THR A 93 16.83 -6.15 -19.67
C THR A 93 17.17 -6.22 -18.18
N GLY A 94 18.39 -6.64 -17.86
CA GLY A 94 18.90 -6.60 -16.48
C GLY A 94 18.85 -5.18 -15.90
N GLU A 95 19.04 -4.14 -16.72
CA GLU A 95 18.95 -2.75 -16.30
C GLU A 95 17.55 -2.35 -15.83
N LYS A 96 16.49 -2.76 -16.54
CA LYS A 96 15.10 -2.51 -16.14
C LYS A 96 14.76 -3.19 -14.80
N LYS A 97 15.23 -4.42 -14.61
CA LYS A 97 15.10 -5.14 -13.32
C LYS A 97 15.83 -4.38 -12.21
N ALA A 98 17.10 -4.02 -12.45
CA ALA A 98 17.90 -3.27 -11.49
C ALA A 98 17.31 -1.89 -11.16
N ALA A 99 16.64 -1.23 -12.11
CA ALA A 99 15.95 0.03 -11.87
C ALA A 99 14.77 -0.16 -10.90
N LEU A 100 13.97 -1.22 -11.06
CA LEU A 100 12.87 -1.52 -10.14
C LEU A 100 13.38 -1.90 -8.74
N VAL A 101 14.44 -2.72 -8.65
CA VAL A 101 15.07 -3.04 -7.37
C VAL A 101 15.53 -1.78 -6.66
N ARG A 102 16.24 -0.88 -7.36
CA ARG A 102 16.70 0.40 -6.80
C ARG A 102 15.54 1.29 -6.34
N ALA A 103 14.46 1.36 -7.11
CA ALA A 103 13.26 2.10 -6.74
C ALA A 103 12.61 1.55 -5.46
N LEU A 104 12.51 0.22 -5.32
CA LEU A 104 11.98 -0.42 -4.12
C LEU A 104 12.89 -0.24 -2.90
N GLN A 105 14.21 -0.32 -3.07
CA GLN A 105 15.17 -0.05 -2.00
C GLN A 105 15.11 1.42 -1.53
N ALA A 106 14.99 2.37 -2.46
CA ALA A 106 14.84 3.78 -2.14
C ALA A 106 13.49 4.10 -1.46
N ALA A 107 12.46 3.33 -1.79
CA ALA A 107 11.14 3.42 -1.18
C ALA A 107 11.07 2.83 0.24
N ALA A 108 11.95 1.90 0.58
CA ALA A 108 11.99 1.27 1.89
C ALA A 108 12.46 2.26 2.98
N ARG A 109 11.62 2.46 3.99
CA ARG A 109 11.85 3.31 5.15
C ARG A 109 11.71 2.50 6.43
N GLY A 110 12.29 3.04 7.50
CA GLY A 110 12.23 2.41 8.81
C GLY A 110 13.52 1.68 9.18
N PRO A 111 13.54 1.06 10.37
CA PRO A 111 14.75 0.47 10.95
C PRO A 111 15.17 -0.83 10.26
N GLN A 112 14.20 -1.60 9.73
CA GLN A 112 14.45 -2.78 8.92
C GLN A 112 14.18 -2.49 7.46
N LYS A 113 15.12 -2.88 6.60
CA LYS A 113 15.01 -2.77 5.15
C LYS A 113 14.91 -4.18 4.54
N PRO A 114 14.19 -4.34 3.42
CA PRO A 114 14.17 -5.60 2.69
C PRO A 114 15.60 -5.97 2.26
N ALA A 115 15.95 -7.24 2.35
CA ALA A 115 17.21 -7.70 1.78
C ALA A 115 17.18 -7.56 0.25
N GLU A 116 18.30 -7.15 -0.35
CA GLU A 116 18.41 -6.95 -1.79
C GLU A 116 18.07 -8.23 -2.57
N THR A 117 18.46 -9.40 -2.07
CA THR A 117 18.14 -10.70 -2.67
C THR A 117 16.63 -10.96 -2.72
N GLN A 118 15.89 -10.59 -1.67
CA GLN A 118 14.43 -10.75 -1.64
C GLN A 118 13.74 -9.80 -2.63
N LEU A 119 14.26 -8.57 -2.78
CA LEU A 119 13.74 -7.63 -3.77
C LEU A 119 14.04 -8.10 -5.21
N ASN A 120 15.24 -8.61 -5.46
CA ASN A 120 15.58 -9.21 -6.75
C ASN A 120 14.64 -10.37 -7.09
N ASP A 121 14.35 -11.24 -6.12
CA ASP A 121 13.40 -12.34 -6.28
C ASP A 121 12.01 -11.86 -6.71
N VAL A 122 11.48 -10.83 -6.06
CA VAL A 122 10.17 -10.23 -6.41
C VAL A 122 10.21 -9.63 -7.81
N VAL A 123 11.27 -8.88 -8.13
CA VAL A 123 11.43 -8.24 -9.44
C VAL A 123 11.58 -9.26 -10.55
N GLU A 124 12.26 -10.38 -10.31
CA GLU A 124 12.37 -11.48 -11.28
C GLU A 124 10.99 -12.09 -11.60
N ALA A 125 10.16 -12.30 -10.58
CA ALA A 125 8.80 -12.79 -10.79
C ALA A 125 7.92 -11.80 -11.54
N LEU A 126 8.00 -10.50 -11.21
CA LEU A 126 7.30 -9.44 -11.93
C LEU A 126 7.77 -9.35 -13.40
N ALA A 127 9.07 -9.44 -13.64
CA ALA A 127 9.66 -9.47 -14.97
C ALA A 127 9.18 -10.66 -15.80
N GLY A 128 8.93 -11.80 -15.15
CA GLY A 128 8.40 -13.00 -15.80
C GLY A 128 6.94 -12.91 -16.24
N CYS A 129 6.16 -11.94 -15.74
CA CYS A 129 4.73 -11.84 -16.04
C CYS A 129 4.28 -10.50 -16.64
N LEU A 130 4.97 -9.39 -16.37
CA LEU A 130 4.55 -8.06 -16.81
C LEU A 130 4.64 -7.79 -18.32
N PRO A 131 5.60 -8.33 -19.10
CA PRO A 131 5.68 -8.03 -20.54
C PRO A 131 4.47 -8.45 -21.36
N GLY A 132 3.67 -9.42 -20.86
CA GLY A 132 2.41 -9.85 -21.47
C GLY A 132 1.16 -9.29 -20.79
N ALA A 133 1.31 -8.44 -19.78
CA ALA A 133 0.20 -7.94 -18.99
C ALA A 133 -0.42 -6.68 -19.61
N VAL A 134 -1.74 -6.63 -19.66
CA VAL A 134 -2.54 -5.49 -20.15
C VAL A 134 -2.96 -4.63 -18.96
N LEU A 135 -1.96 -4.06 -18.27
CA LEU A 135 -2.19 -3.15 -17.14
C LEU A 135 -2.21 -1.70 -17.61
N GLU A 136 -3.27 -0.98 -17.30
CA GLU A 136 -3.39 0.47 -17.45
C GLU A 136 -2.52 1.21 -16.42
N GLU A 137 -2.30 2.50 -16.67
CA GLU A 137 -1.50 3.35 -15.77
C GLU A 137 -2.06 3.38 -14.34
N THR A 138 -3.39 3.44 -14.19
CA THR A 138 -4.08 3.41 -12.89
C THR A 138 -3.75 2.14 -12.11
N GLU A 139 -3.72 0.99 -12.78
CA GLU A 139 -3.45 -0.31 -12.17
C GLU A 139 -1.97 -0.46 -11.82
N LEU A 140 -1.06 0.00 -12.70
CA LEU A 140 0.37 0.06 -12.40
C LEU A 140 0.67 0.96 -11.21
N ARG A 141 -0.04 2.08 -11.07
CA ARG A 141 0.13 3.00 -9.95
C ARG A 141 -0.44 2.43 -8.65
N ARG A 142 -1.53 1.67 -8.72
CA ARG A 142 -2.07 0.93 -7.59
C ARG A 142 -1.09 -0.17 -7.15
N LEU A 143 -0.59 -0.98 -8.09
CA LEU A 143 0.46 -1.97 -7.83
C LEU A 143 1.70 -1.33 -7.19
N ALA A 144 2.15 -0.18 -7.68
CA ALA A 144 3.28 0.54 -7.08
C ALA A 144 2.99 1.00 -5.64
N THR A 145 1.76 1.41 -5.35
CA THR A 145 1.32 1.80 -4.00
C THR A 145 1.31 0.59 -3.06
N ASP A 146 0.84 -0.56 -3.53
CA ASP A 146 0.82 -1.79 -2.76
C ASP A 146 2.23 -2.31 -2.49
N LEU A 147 3.11 -2.31 -3.50
CA LEU A 147 4.53 -2.64 -3.32
C LEU A 147 5.20 -1.70 -2.32
N TYR A 148 4.93 -0.40 -2.40
CA TYR A 148 5.43 0.59 -1.44
C TYR A 148 4.99 0.24 -0.01
N ALA A 149 3.71 -0.12 0.19
CA ALA A 149 3.20 -0.48 1.50
C ALA A 149 3.84 -1.78 2.02
N LEU A 150 4.06 -2.79 1.16
CA LEU A 150 4.65 -4.07 1.55
C LEU A 150 6.13 -3.94 1.92
N VAL A 151 6.92 -3.13 1.21
CA VAL A 151 8.34 -2.88 1.59
C VAL A 151 8.48 -2.01 2.84
N ASN A 152 7.38 -1.43 3.33
CA ASN A 152 7.28 -0.65 4.57
C ASN A 152 6.33 -1.34 5.58
N SER A 153 6.21 -2.67 5.54
CA SER A 153 5.18 -3.43 6.26
C SER A 153 5.44 -3.70 7.74
N ALA A 154 6.56 -3.24 8.28
CA ALA A 154 6.98 -3.50 9.67
C ALA A 154 5.91 -3.09 10.71
N THR A 155 5.08 -2.08 10.41
CA THR A 155 4.02 -1.59 11.30
C THR A 155 2.61 -1.93 10.81
N LEU A 156 2.46 -2.65 9.70
CA LEU A 156 1.16 -3.06 9.19
C LEU A 156 0.61 -4.24 9.99
N SER A 157 -0.70 -4.24 10.24
CA SER A 157 -1.37 -5.41 10.80
C SER A 157 -1.38 -6.57 9.80
N ALA A 158 -1.47 -7.81 10.31
CA ALA A 158 -1.54 -9.00 9.48
C ALA A 158 -2.69 -8.95 8.47
N ASP A 159 -3.89 -8.50 8.90
CA ASP A 159 -5.04 -8.32 8.00
C ASP A 159 -4.75 -7.31 6.89
N ARG A 160 -4.09 -6.19 7.22
CA ARG A 160 -3.77 -5.17 6.22
C ARG A 160 -2.75 -5.68 5.22
N THR A 161 -1.70 -6.37 5.68
CA THR A 161 -0.72 -7.02 4.80
C THR A 161 -1.40 -8.02 3.86
N ARG A 162 -2.30 -8.85 4.38
CA ARG A 162 -3.05 -9.83 3.59
C ARG A 162 -3.93 -9.18 2.52
N GLN A 163 -4.67 -8.13 2.88
CA GLN A 163 -5.48 -7.38 1.92
C GLN A 163 -4.64 -6.79 0.78
N ILE A 164 -3.45 -6.25 1.10
CA ILE A 164 -2.55 -5.69 0.09
C ILE A 164 -2.01 -6.79 -0.83
N LEU A 165 -1.63 -7.95 -0.28
CA LEU A 165 -1.17 -9.10 -1.07
C LEU A 165 -2.28 -9.64 -1.99
N GLU A 166 -3.52 -9.71 -1.50
CA GLU A 166 -4.69 -10.09 -2.29
C GLU A 166 -4.97 -9.06 -3.40
N ASP A 167 -4.79 -7.77 -3.13
CA ASP A 167 -4.93 -6.71 -4.13
C ASP A 167 -3.86 -6.80 -5.24
N VAL A 168 -2.59 -7.04 -4.86
CA VAL A 168 -1.51 -7.30 -5.84
C VAL A 168 -1.88 -8.47 -6.75
N GLN A 169 -2.38 -9.57 -6.19
CA GLN A 169 -2.82 -10.72 -6.97
C GLN A 169 -3.95 -10.34 -7.94
N ALA A 170 -4.95 -9.60 -7.45
CA ALA A 170 -6.10 -9.19 -8.23
C ALA A 170 -5.70 -8.26 -9.38
N ILE A 171 -4.85 -7.26 -9.12
CA ILE A 171 -4.36 -6.32 -10.14
C ILE A 171 -3.64 -7.08 -11.25
N LEU A 172 -2.72 -7.98 -10.91
CA LEU A 172 -2.01 -8.78 -11.90
C LEU A 172 -2.98 -9.63 -12.74
N GLN A 173 -3.99 -10.25 -12.11
CA GLN A 173 -4.99 -11.06 -12.81
C GLN A 173 -5.92 -10.24 -13.71
N VAL A 174 -6.30 -9.03 -13.29
CA VAL A 174 -7.04 -8.07 -14.14
C VAL A 174 -6.23 -7.73 -15.39
N GLY A 175 -4.91 -7.54 -15.23
CA GLY A 175 -3.98 -7.37 -16.34
C GLY A 175 -3.71 -8.63 -17.18
N GLY A 176 -4.45 -9.72 -16.98
CA GLY A 176 -4.31 -10.95 -17.75
C GLY A 176 -3.15 -11.87 -17.34
N VAL A 177 -2.45 -11.58 -16.24
CA VAL A 177 -1.42 -12.48 -15.70
C VAL A 177 -2.08 -13.75 -15.18
N ARG A 178 -1.48 -14.91 -15.51
CA ARG A 178 -1.99 -16.20 -15.04
C ARG A 178 -1.96 -16.27 -13.52
N ARG A 179 -3.00 -16.87 -12.93
CA ARG A 179 -3.11 -17.03 -11.47
C ARG A 179 -1.86 -17.62 -10.82
N ALA A 180 -1.25 -18.64 -11.43
CA ALA A 180 -0.04 -19.26 -10.90
C ALA A 180 1.16 -18.29 -10.84
N GLN A 181 1.31 -17.41 -11.84
CA GLN A 181 2.37 -16.40 -11.88
C GLN A 181 2.09 -15.28 -10.87
N ALA A 182 0.84 -14.81 -10.77
CA ALA A 182 0.44 -13.82 -9.78
C ALA A 182 0.67 -14.33 -8.34
N LEU A 183 0.33 -15.59 -8.06
CA LEU A 183 0.61 -16.24 -6.78
C LEU A 183 2.11 -16.37 -6.50
N ASP A 184 2.94 -16.57 -7.52
CA ASP A 184 4.39 -16.62 -7.31
C ASP A 184 4.94 -15.26 -6.86
N VAL A 185 4.47 -14.17 -7.46
CA VAL A 185 4.79 -12.80 -7.02
C VAL A 185 4.35 -12.58 -5.57
N VAL A 186 3.11 -12.97 -5.23
CA VAL A 186 2.57 -12.84 -3.87
C VAL A 186 3.41 -13.60 -2.84
N ARG A 187 3.78 -14.86 -3.10
CA ARG A 187 4.62 -15.65 -2.17
C ARG A 187 5.99 -15.02 -1.95
N ARG A 188 6.57 -14.38 -2.98
CA ARG A 188 7.85 -13.68 -2.85
C ARG A 188 7.70 -12.41 -2.02
N LEU A 189 6.60 -11.69 -2.19
CA LEU A 189 6.26 -10.53 -1.35
C LEU A 189 5.97 -10.92 0.11
N GLU A 190 5.31 -12.06 0.36
CA GLU A 190 5.12 -12.59 1.72
C GLU A 190 6.45 -12.79 2.44
N ARG A 191 7.47 -13.34 1.76
CA ARG A 191 8.82 -13.50 2.33
C ARG A 191 9.46 -12.15 2.68
N VAL A 192 9.25 -11.11 1.87
CA VAL A 192 9.69 -9.74 2.18
C VAL A 192 8.96 -9.21 3.40
N THR A 193 7.64 -9.36 3.49
CA THR A 193 6.89 -8.84 4.64
C THR A 193 7.22 -9.57 5.92
N GLN A 194 7.45 -10.88 5.86
CA GLN A 194 7.84 -11.67 7.03
C GLN A 194 9.20 -11.23 7.59
N SER A 195 10.19 -10.96 6.74
CA SER A 195 11.50 -10.49 7.21
C SER A 195 11.44 -9.09 7.82
N LEU A 196 10.53 -8.24 7.35
CA LEU A 196 10.32 -6.89 7.88
C LEU A 196 9.50 -6.84 9.19
N GLN A 197 8.69 -7.86 9.45
CA GLN A 197 7.84 -7.93 10.65
C GLN A 197 8.47 -8.73 11.79
N GLN A 198 9.57 -9.43 11.54
CA GLN A 198 10.33 -10.11 12.59
C GLN A 198 11.02 -9.08 13.49
N PRO A 199 11.00 -9.26 14.82
CA PRO A 199 11.70 -8.36 15.73
C PRO A 199 13.21 -8.36 15.42
N VAL A 200 13.82 -7.18 15.35
CA VAL A 200 15.28 -7.03 15.21
C VAL A 200 15.92 -7.69 16.42
N THR A 201 16.56 -8.84 16.21
CA THR A 201 17.33 -9.49 17.27
C THR A 201 18.68 -8.77 17.34
N PRO A 202 19.09 -8.23 18.50
CA PRO A 202 20.31 -7.43 18.66
C PRO A 202 21.59 -8.25 18.46
#